data_AF-U2ZTZ6-F1
#
_entry.id   AF-U2ZTZ6-F1
#
_cell.length_a   1.000
_cell.length_b   1.000
_cell.length_c   1.000
_cell.angle_alpha   90.00
_cell.angle_beta   90.00
_cell.angle_gamma   90.00
#
_symmetry.space_group_name_H-M   'P 1'
#
loop_
_entity.id
_entity.type
_entity.pdbx_description
1 polymer ?
#
loop_
_entity_poly.entity_id
_entity_poly.type
_entity_poly.pdbx_seq_one_letter_code
_entity_poly.pdbx_strand_id
1 'polypeptide(L)'
;MRSLLTILAVAVLAGCGGSEPFPRVDFPMQPGNYLQFYTQSGHPVVEFVQVDQRREAHSVQSGSWHGKVPIAQRMTNQTALLQECGLVTFREDDSEKVPVSYSRYNATGECPFKPFPALWTRVGRVPANN
;
A
#
# COMPACT_ATOMS: atom_id res chain seq x y z
N MET A 1 -49.04 -11.94 -6.90
CA MET A 1 -48.22 -11.45 -5.76
C MET A 1 -47.53 -12.65 -5.14
N ARG A 2 -46.23 -12.82 -5.37
CA ARG A 2 -45.39 -13.80 -4.70
C ARG A 2 -44.10 -13.09 -4.33
N SER A 3 -44.03 -12.70 -3.07
CA SER A 3 -42.84 -12.20 -2.41
C SER A 3 -41.83 -13.36 -2.36
N LEU A 4 -40.65 -13.17 -2.94
CA LEU A 4 -39.53 -14.10 -2.77
C LEU A 4 -38.39 -13.34 -2.11
N LEU A 5 -38.07 -13.84 -0.92
CA LEU A 5 -37.09 -13.33 0.02
C LEU A 5 -35.72 -13.09 -0.62
N THR A 6 -35.18 -11.93 -0.31
CA THR A 6 -33.76 -11.58 -0.37
C THR A 6 -32.94 -12.59 0.44
N ILE A 7 -32.08 -13.37 -0.20
CA ILE A 7 -31.01 -14.10 0.50
C ILE A 7 -29.73 -13.29 0.28
N LEU A 8 -29.44 -12.44 1.27
CA LEU A 8 -28.17 -11.76 1.43
C LEU A 8 -27.15 -12.81 1.88
N ALA A 9 -26.30 -13.29 0.96
CA ALA A 9 -25.18 -14.16 1.31
C ALA A 9 -24.10 -13.33 1.99
N VAL A 10 -24.21 -13.23 3.32
CA VAL A 10 -23.16 -12.71 4.20
C VAL A 10 -22.11 -13.81 4.37
N ALA A 11 -21.07 -13.79 3.54
CA ALA A 11 -19.88 -14.58 3.77
C ALA A 11 -18.96 -13.80 4.71
N VAL A 12 -19.02 -14.08 6.02
CA VAL A 12 -18.05 -13.55 6.98
C VAL A 12 -17.33 -14.72 7.67
N LEU A 13 -15.99 -14.65 7.60
CA LEU A 13 -14.98 -15.25 8.49
C LEU A 13 -14.83 -16.77 8.56
N ALA A 14 -13.89 -17.29 7.75
CA ALA A 14 -13.00 -18.38 8.15
C ALA A 14 -11.68 -18.31 7.35
N GLY A 15 -10.54 -18.36 8.04
CA GLY A 15 -9.18 -18.40 7.46
C GLY A 15 -8.23 -17.43 8.16
N CYS A 16 -7.78 -17.72 9.38
CA CYS A 16 -6.50 -18.40 9.68
C CYS A 16 -5.27 -17.62 9.17
N GLY A 17 -4.49 -17.08 10.13
CA GLY A 17 -3.16 -16.44 10.01
C GLY A 17 -2.68 -16.13 8.60
N GLY A 18 -2.62 -14.83 8.26
CA GLY A 18 -2.28 -14.30 6.94
C GLY A 18 -1.30 -15.17 6.16
N SER A 19 -1.86 -16.10 5.39
CA SER A 19 -1.08 -17.05 4.62
C SER A 19 -0.52 -16.31 3.42
N GLU A 20 0.80 -16.39 3.25
CA GLU A 20 1.42 -16.00 2.00
C GLU A 20 0.65 -16.60 0.80
N PRO A 21 0.48 -15.85 -0.30
CA PRO A 21 1.04 -14.52 -0.56
C PRO A 21 0.27 -13.38 0.13
N PHE A 22 0.96 -12.31 0.52
CA PHE A 22 0.34 -11.04 0.95
C PHE A 22 -0.38 -10.43 -0.24
N PRO A 23 -1.72 -10.44 -0.33
CA PRO A 23 -2.42 -10.05 -1.54
C PRO A 23 -2.50 -8.53 -1.65
N ARG A 24 -2.53 -8.02 -2.89
CA ARG A 24 -2.91 -6.62 -3.16
C ARG A 24 -4.36 -6.41 -2.75
N VAL A 25 -4.65 -5.33 -2.04
CA VAL A 25 -6.02 -4.92 -1.69
C VAL A 25 -6.43 -3.66 -2.45
N ASP A 26 -7.72 -3.40 -2.52
CA ASP A 26 -8.22 -2.15 -3.10
C ASP A 26 -7.94 -0.95 -2.18
N PHE A 27 -7.67 0.20 -2.79
CA PHE A 27 -7.47 1.44 -2.06
C PHE A 27 -8.81 2.11 -1.70
N PRO A 28 -8.86 2.85 -0.58
CA PRO A 28 -10.02 3.67 -0.25
C PRO A 28 -10.30 4.73 -1.32
N MET A 29 -11.56 5.08 -1.53
CA MET A 29 -11.97 6.15 -2.46
C MET A 29 -12.00 7.54 -1.83
N GLN A 30 -11.71 7.65 -0.52
CA GLN A 30 -11.64 8.94 0.16
C GLN A 30 -10.34 9.67 -0.23
N PRO A 31 -10.34 11.01 -0.30
CA PRO A 31 -9.13 11.77 -0.54
C PRO A 31 -8.06 11.48 0.51
N GLY A 32 -6.83 11.22 0.08
CA GLY A 32 -5.74 10.85 0.98
C GLY A 32 -4.53 10.26 0.30
N ASN A 33 -3.48 10.03 1.09
CA ASN A 33 -2.25 9.35 0.67
C ASN A 33 -2.24 7.96 1.31
N TYR A 34 -2.20 6.93 0.48
CA TYR A 34 -2.25 5.53 0.88
C TYR A 34 -1.09 4.75 0.30
N LEU A 35 -0.61 3.75 1.02
CA LEU A 35 0.33 2.78 0.47
C LEU A 35 0.01 1.37 0.90
N GLN A 36 0.51 0.39 0.16
CA GLN A 36 0.48 -1.00 0.57
C GLN A 36 1.76 -1.72 0.17
N PHE A 37 2.02 -2.82 0.88
CA PHE A 37 3.08 -3.77 0.57
C PHE A 37 2.43 -5.12 0.33
N TYR A 38 2.70 -5.73 -0.83
CA TYR A 38 2.12 -7.01 -1.22
C TYR A 38 3.09 -7.84 -2.06
N THR A 39 2.77 -9.10 -2.26
CA THR A 39 3.56 -10.01 -3.09
C THR A 39 2.91 -10.15 -4.46
N GLN A 40 3.66 -9.88 -5.53
CA GLN A 40 3.26 -10.13 -6.91
C GLN A 40 4.24 -11.11 -7.56
N SER A 41 3.76 -12.25 -8.04
CA SER A 41 4.59 -13.29 -8.66
C SER A 41 5.79 -13.73 -7.78
N GLY A 42 5.59 -13.77 -6.46
CA GLY A 42 6.64 -14.14 -5.49
C GLY A 42 7.61 -13.00 -5.12
N HIS A 43 7.44 -11.80 -5.68
CA HIS A 43 8.29 -10.65 -5.42
C HIS A 43 7.58 -9.57 -4.61
N PRO A 44 8.30 -8.89 -3.70
CA PRO A 44 7.74 -7.80 -2.91
C PRO A 44 7.47 -6.57 -3.78
N VAL A 45 6.31 -5.96 -3.60
CA VAL A 45 5.89 -4.73 -4.28
C VAL A 45 5.42 -3.71 -3.24
N VAL A 46 5.78 -2.46 -3.45
CA VAL A 46 5.14 -1.30 -2.82
C VAL A 46 4.32 -0.56 -3.85
N GLU A 47 3.10 -0.19 -3.50
CA GLU A 47 2.25 0.68 -4.30
C GLU A 47 1.82 1.88 -3.46
N PHE A 48 1.97 3.06 -4.04
CA PHE A 48 1.55 4.35 -3.49
C PHE A 48 0.35 4.84 -4.28
N VAL A 49 -0.69 5.28 -3.58
CA VAL A 49 -1.86 5.89 -4.19
C VAL A 49 -2.21 7.20 -3.50
N GLN A 50 -2.32 8.25 -4.29
CA GLN A 50 -2.91 9.51 -3.87
C GLN A 50 -4.29 9.65 -4.50
N VAL A 51 -5.30 9.80 -3.66
CA VAL A 51 -6.67 10.11 -4.07
C VAL A 51 -6.92 11.60 -3.86
N ASP A 52 -7.29 12.30 -4.91
CA ASP A 52 -7.53 13.74 -4.86
C ASP A 52 -8.95 14.08 -4.36
N GLN A 53 -9.29 15.36 -4.30
CA GLN A 53 -10.62 15.83 -3.86
C GLN A 53 -11.75 15.45 -4.84
N ARG A 54 -11.42 15.13 -6.09
CA ARG A 54 -12.36 14.67 -7.13
C ARG A 54 -12.53 13.15 -7.10
N ARG A 55 -11.82 12.45 -6.21
CA ARG A 55 -11.74 10.99 -6.10
C ARG A 55 -11.04 10.33 -7.29
N GLU A 56 -10.19 11.09 -7.97
CA GLU A 56 -9.26 10.56 -8.97
C GLU A 56 -8.03 10.01 -8.24
N ALA A 57 -7.61 8.81 -8.62
CA ALA A 57 -6.49 8.11 -8.00
C ALA A 57 -5.27 8.12 -8.91
N HIS A 58 -4.13 8.58 -8.39
CA HIS A 58 -2.83 8.45 -9.02
C HIS A 58 -2.04 7.36 -8.31
N SER A 59 -1.55 6.37 -9.05
CA SER A 59 -0.79 5.24 -8.51
C SER A 59 0.63 5.20 -9.04
N VAL A 60 1.58 4.85 -8.18
CA VAL A 60 2.95 4.47 -8.55
C VAL A 60 3.34 3.22 -7.78
N GLN A 61 3.89 2.23 -8.47
CA GLN A 61 4.33 0.98 -7.88
C GLN A 61 5.82 0.70 -8.14
N SER A 62 6.45 -0.06 -7.25
CA SER A 62 7.80 -0.56 -7.46
C SER A 62 8.01 -1.92 -6.82
N GLY A 63 8.68 -2.81 -7.56
CA GLY A 63 9.31 -4.03 -7.05
C GLY A 63 10.84 -3.92 -6.95
N SER A 64 11.41 -2.73 -7.17
CA SER A 64 12.85 -2.49 -7.15
C SER A 64 13.31 -2.08 -5.75
N TRP A 65 13.84 -3.04 -5.01
CA TRP A 65 14.25 -2.85 -3.61
C TRP A 65 15.75 -2.88 -3.43
N HIS A 66 16.23 -2.12 -2.44
CA HIS A 66 17.60 -2.21 -1.96
C HIS A 66 17.67 -3.30 -0.88
N GLY A 67 17.95 -4.53 -1.30
CA GLY A 67 18.12 -5.69 -0.41
C GLY A 67 16.90 -6.62 -0.37
N LYS A 68 16.87 -7.49 0.64
CA LYS A 68 15.77 -8.44 0.86
C LYS A 68 14.68 -7.77 1.70
N VAL A 69 13.44 -7.94 1.29
CA VAL A 69 12.29 -7.26 1.91
C VAL A 69 11.34 -8.26 2.56
N PRO A 70 11.21 -8.24 3.90
CA PRO A 70 10.28 -9.09 4.61
C PRO A 70 8.90 -8.41 4.72
N ILE A 71 8.03 -8.58 3.72
CA ILE A 71 6.66 -7.97 3.73
C ILE A 71 5.82 -8.40 4.95
N ALA A 72 6.08 -9.61 5.46
CA ALA A 72 5.47 -10.12 6.69
C ALA A 72 5.78 -9.26 7.93
N GLN A 73 6.84 -8.47 7.89
CA GLN A 73 7.33 -7.66 8.99
C GLN A 73 7.09 -6.17 8.73
N ARG A 74 7.52 -5.33 9.67
CA ARG A 74 7.47 -3.89 9.50
C ARG A 74 8.50 -3.44 8.47
N MET A 75 8.09 -2.52 7.61
CA MET A 75 8.92 -1.91 6.58
C MET A 75 9.73 -0.76 7.19
N THR A 76 10.66 -1.11 8.08
CA THR A 76 11.55 -0.15 8.75
C THR A 76 12.93 -0.18 8.10
N ASN A 77 13.43 0.98 7.69
CA ASN A 77 14.71 1.16 6.99
C ASN A 77 14.84 0.38 5.67
N GLN A 78 13.71 0.03 5.05
CA GLN A 78 13.68 -0.55 3.71
C GLN A 78 13.66 0.58 2.68
N THR A 79 14.35 0.40 1.55
CA THR A 79 14.41 1.41 0.49
C THR A 79 13.95 0.81 -0.84
N ALA A 80 13.05 1.52 -1.52
CA ALA A 80 12.60 1.20 -2.88
C ALA A 80 12.98 2.31 -3.85
N LEU A 81 13.24 1.93 -5.09
CA LEU A 81 13.38 2.84 -6.22
C LEU A 81 12.04 2.93 -6.95
N LEU A 82 11.36 4.07 -6.85
CA LEU A 82 10.23 4.41 -7.71
C LEU A 82 10.79 5.03 -8.99
N GLN A 83 10.43 4.53 -10.16
CA GLN A 83 11.03 5.02 -11.40
C GLN A 83 10.68 6.50 -11.65
N GLU A 84 9.44 6.91 -11.40
CA GLU A 84 8.95 8.27 -11.61
C GLU A 84 9.31 9.20 -10.46
N CYS A 85 9.48 8.65 -9.25
CA CYS A 85 9.65 9.43 -8.03
C CYS A 85 11.06 9.38 -7.43
N GLY A 86 11.92 8.42 -7.75
CA GLY A 86 13.25 8.26 -7.15
C GLY A 86 13.26 7.36 -5.92
N LEU A 87 14.25 7.53 -5.05
CA LEU A 87 14.50 6.64 -3.90
C LEU A 87 13.67 7.04 -2.68
N VAL A 88 12.95 6.07 -2.12
CA VAL A 88 12.09 6.23 -0.93
C VAL A 88 12.46 5.21 0.13
N THR A 89 12.65 5.67 1.37
CA THR A 89 12.93 4.83 2.53
C THR A 89 11.76 4.86 3.51
N PHE A 90 11.33 3.69 3.96
CA PHE A 90 10.19 3.50 4.85
C PHE A 90 10.64 3.43 6.31
N ARG A 91 9.87 4.03 7.22
CA ARG A 91 10.09 3.97 8.67
C ARG A 91 8.81 3.57 9.37
N GLU A 92 8.24 2.45 8.94
CA GLU A 92 7.00 1.97 9.50
C GLU A 92 7.14 1.65 11.00
N ASP A 93 6.17 2.13 11.78
CA ASP A 93 6.01 1.90 13.21
C ASP A 93 4.72 1.11 13.50
N ASP A 94 4.23 1.15 14.73
CA ASP A 94 3.00 0.50 15.19
C ASP A 94 1.73 1.21 14.69
N SER A 95 1.87 2.39 14.08
CA SER A 95 0.74 3.14 13.57
C SER A 95 0.31 2.64 12.19
N GLU A 96 -0.92 2.97 11.81
CA GLU A 96 -1.39 2.82 10.43
C GLU A 96 -0.71 3.81 9.47
N LYS A 97 0.17 4.68 9.99
CA LYS A 97 0.91 5.66 9.20
C LYS A 97 2.32 5.14 8.94
N VAL A 98 2.78 5.36 7.72
CA VAL A 98 4.11 4.98 7.27
C VAL A 98 4.85 6.27 6.94
N PRO A 99 5.71 6.74 7.84
CA PRO A 99 6.65 7.80 7.52
C PRO A 99 7.58 7.33 6.41
N VAL A 100 7.77 8.20 5.43
CA VAL A 100 8.71 7.98 4.33
C VAL A 100 9.72 9.11 4.31
N SER A 101 10.99 8.74 4.24
CA SER A 101 12.06 9.69 3.94
C SER A 101 12.42 9.58 2.48
N TYR A 102 12.51 10.74 1.84
CA TYR A 102 12.72 10.88 0.44
C TYR A 102 14.10 11.50 0.17
N SER A 103 14.93 10.89 -0.68
CA SER A 103 16.30 11.37 -0.88
C SER A 103 16.45 12.27 -2.10
N ARG A 104 15.82 11.97 -3.24
CA ARG A 104 15.94 12.75 -4.48
C ARG A 104 14.87 12.39 -5.53
N TYR A 105 14.38 13.41 -6.26
CA TYR A 105 13.57 13.23 -7.48
C TYR A 105 14.40 12.66 -8.60
N ASN A 106 13.84 11.66 -9.28
CA ASN A 106 14.44 11.23 -10.53
C ASN A 106 14.52 12.44 -11.48
N ALA A 107 15.53 12.45 -12.35
CA ALA A 107 15.86 13.57 -13.21
C ALA A 107 14.74 13.94 -14.19
N THR A 108 13.80 13.03 -14.45
CA THR A 108 12.59 13.27 -15.25
C THR A 108 11.64 14.26 -14.57
N GLY A 109 11.60 14.30 -13.22
CA GLY A 109 10.77 15.23 -12.46
C GLY A 109 9.26 14.96 -12.50
N GLU A 110 8.84 13.83 -13.07
CA GLU A 110 7.44 13.48 -13.36
C GLU A 110 6.68 12.80 -12.21
N CYS A 111 7.22 12.82 -10.99
CA CYS A 111 6.56 12.20 -9.85
C CYS A 111 5.17 12.84 -9.64
N PRO A 112 4.07 12.06 -9.77
CA PRO A 112 2.71 12.60 -9.66
C PRO A 112 2.41 13.12 -8.25
N PHE A 113 3.21 12.71 -7.27
CA PHE A 113 3.05 13.09 -5.88
C PHE A 113 3.84 14.32 -5.50
N LYS A 114 4.44 15.09 -6.42
CA LYS A 114 5.30 16.23 -6.06
C LYS A 114 4.49 17.39 -5.42
N PRO A 115 4.81 17.85 -4.19
CA PRO A 115 5.86 17.36 -3.29
C PRO A 115 5.48 16.06 -2.58
N PHE A 116 6.38 15.06 -2.63
CA PHE A 116 6.13 13.71 -2.13
C PHE A 116 5.68 13.75 -0.66
N PRO A 117 4.47 13.25 -0.33
CA PRO A 117 3.98 13.24 1.04
C PRO A 117 4.94 12.51 1.97
N ALA A 118 5.23 13.10 3.13
CA ALA A 118 6.11 12.48 4.14
C ALA A 118 5.41 11.37 4.95
N LEU A 119 4.08 11.31 4.90
CA LEU A 119 3.28 10.39 5.70
C LEU A 119 2.17 9.76 4.85
N TRP A 120 2.12 8.43 4.85
CA TRP A 120 1.18 7.64 4.06
C TRP A 120 0.36 6.72 4.96
N THR A 121 -0.88 6.45 4.59
CA THR A 121 -1.74 5.51 5.34
C THR A 121 -1.55 4.11 4.77
N ARG A 122 -1.11 3.16 5.59
CA ARG A 122 -0.99 1.76 5.14
C ARG A 122 -2.37 1.15 4.96
N VAL A 123 -2.56 0.46 3.84
CA VAL A 123 -3.72 -0.39 3.57
C VAL A 123 -3.24 -1.83 3.39
N GLY A 124 -4.11 -2.80 3.70
CA GLY A 124 -3.79 -4.22 3.50
C GLY A 124 -2.94 -4.88 4.60
N ARG A 125 -2.88 -4.31 5.82
CA ARG A 125 -2.40 -5.06 6.99
C ARG A 125 -3.56 -5.84 7.61
N VAL A 126 -3.43 -7.16 7.70
CA VAL A 126 -4.20 -7.94 8.67
C VAL A 126 -3.71 -7.52 10.06
N PRO A 127 -4.60 -7.19 11.02
CA PRO A 127 -4.21 -6.66 12.31
C PRO A 127 -3.17 -7.55 12.99
N ALA A 128 -2.14 -6.93 13.55
CA ALA A 128 -1.34 -7.58 14.58
C ALA A 128 -2.32 -7.91 15.72
N ASN A 129 -2.56 -9.20 15.96
CA ASN A 129 -3.26 -9.62 17.16
C ASN A 129 -2.47 -9.06 18.35
N ASN A 130 -3.12 -8.18 19.14
CA ASN A 130 -2.71 -7.93 20.51
C ASN A 130 -2.84 -9.21 21.34
#